data_AF-A0A535X787-F1
#
_entry.id   AF-A0A535X787-F1
#
_cell.length_a   1.000
_cell.length_b   1.000
_cell.length_c   1.000
_cell.angle_alpha   90.00
_cell.angle_beta   90.00
_cell.angle_gamma   90.00
#
_symmetry.space_group_name_H-M   'P 1'
#
loop_
_entity.id
_entity.type
_entity.pdbx_description
1 polymer ?
#
loop_
_entity_poly.entity_id
_entity_poly.type
_entity_poly.pdbx_seq_one_letter_code
_entity_poly.pdbx_strand_id
1 'polypeptide(L)' 'MPQEAWTDKRERQYDHIKSNLKKRGRSEDTAERIAAATVNQTRTAKGETKEQKSPTERAEARRDMAAAGRKGARVRSSRG' A
#
# COMPACT_ATOMS: atom_id res chain seq x y z
N MET A 1 -9.44 8.81 -5.86
CA MET A 1 -8.81 7.50 -5.62
C MET A 1 -9.54 6.46 -6.46
N PRO A 2 -8.92 5.80 -7.45
CA PRO A 2 -9.64 4.85 -8.29
C PRO A 2 -9.99 3.58 -7.50
N GLN A 3 -11.29 3.28 -7.53
CA GLN A 3 -12.06 2.27 -6.82
C GLN A 3 -11.91 0.88 -7.46
N GLU A 4 -10.81 0.14 -7.24
CA GLU A 4 -10.97 -1.33 -7.23
C GLU A 4 -11.69 -1.67 -5.92
N ALA A 5 -13.02 -1.57 -6.02
CA ALA A 5 -13.94 -1.08 -5.01
C ALA A 5 -13.77 -1.79 -3.65
N TRP A 6 -13.45 -0.99 -2.64
CA TRP A 6 -13.64 -1.41 -1.28
C TRP A 6 -15.12 -1.75 -1.08
N THR A 7 -15.42 -2.79 -0.31
CA THR A 7 -16.81 -3.03 0.10
C THR A 7 -17.27 -1.89 0.99
N ASP A 8 -18.58 -1.63 1.07
CA ASP A 8 -19.13 -0.56 1.93
C ASP A 8 -18.64 -0.67 3.38
N LYS A 9 -18.38 -1.89 3.84
CA LYS A 9 -17.80 -2.15 5.17
C LYS A 9 -16.40 -1.55 5.32
N ARG A 10 -15.57 -1.65 4.28
CA ARG A 10 -14.20 -1.14 4.25
C ARG A 10 -14.16 0.38 4.04
N GLU A 11 -15.08 0.93 3.26
CA GLU A 11 -15.27 2.38 3.15
C GLU A 11 -15.63 3.00 4.51
N ARG A 12 -16.60 2.43 5.23
CA ARG A 12 -16.93 2.88 6.59
C ARG A 12 -15.75 2.77 7.57
N GLN A 13 -14.95 1.71 7.46
CA GLN A 13 -13.75 1.54 8.29
C GLN A 13 -12.70 2.62 7.98
N TYR A 14 -12.49 2.92 6.70
CA TYR A 14 -11.60 3.98 6.25
C TYR A 14 -12.02 5.33 6.84
N ASP A 15 -13.30 5.71 6.67
CA ASP A 15 -13.82 6.99 7.15
C ASP A 15 -13.75 7.11 8.68
N HIS A 16 -14.03 6.00 9.39
CA HIS A 16 -13.92 5.96 10.84
C HIS A 16 -12.48 6.22 11.30
N ILE A 17 -11.49 5.58 10.67
CA ILE A 17 -10.07 5.77 11.03
C ILE A 17 -9.60 7.17 10.64
N LYS A 18 -9.92 7.63 9.42
CA LYS A 18 -9.56 8.97 8.92
C LYS A 18 -10.10 10.05 9.84
N SER A 19 -11.39 9.98 10.18
CA SER A 19 -12.03 10.96 11.07
C SER A 19 -11.45 10.96 12.48
N ASN A 20 -11.14 9.79 13.04
CA ASN A 20 -10.50 9.70 14.36
C ASN A 20 -9.09 10.31 14.35
N LEU A 21 -8.30 10.07 13.30
CA LEU A 21 -6.96 10.64 13.17
C LEU A 21 -6.99 12.17 12.99
N LYS A 22 -7.94 12.70 12.21
CA LYS A 22 -8.17 14.15 12.09
C LYS A 22 -8.55 14.75 13.44
N LYS A 23 -9.44 14.10 14.21
CA LYS A 23 -9.80 14.53 15.58
C LYS A 23 -8.62 14.53 16.55
N ARG A 24 -7.63 13.65 16.34
CA ARG A 24 -6.36 13.61 17.11
C ARG A 24 -5.29 14.59 16.60
N GLY A 25 -5.63 15.48 15.66
CA GLY A 25 -4.73 16.51 15.14
C GLY A 25 -3.78 16.06 14.03
N ARG A 26 -4.01 14.90 13.39
CA ARG A 26 -3.24 14.50 12.21
C ARG A 26 -3.71 15.26 10.98
N SER A 27 -2.77 15.61 10.10
CA SER A 27 -3.11 16.21 8.80
C SER A 27 -3.95 15.26 7.95
N GLU A 28 -4.77 15.83 7.05
CA GLU A 28 -5.64 15.11 6.12
C GLU A 28 -4.89 13.99 5.39
N ASP A 29 -3.76 14.33 4.76
CA ASP A 29 -2.95 13.39 3.99
C ASP A 29 -2.38 12.25 4.85
N THR A 30 -2.04 12.55 6.10
CA THR A 30 -1.53 11.55 7.04
C THR A 30 -2.65 10.63 7.50
N ALA A 31 -3.81 11.18 7.81
CA ALA A 31 -4.99 10.42 8.21
C ALA A 31 -5.46 9.48 7.08
N GLU A 32 -5.51 9.99 5.84
CA GLU A 32 -5.84 9.25 4.63
C GLU A 32 -4.88 8.08 4.39
N ARG A 33 -3.56 8.35 4.44
CA ARG A 33 -2.53 7.32 4.25
C ARG A 33 -2.63 6.20 5.29
N ILE A 34 -2.79 6.58 6.56
CA ILE A 34 -2.90 5.60 7.65
C ILE A 34 -4.20 4.79 7.50
N ALA A 35 -5.33 5.45 7.27
CA ALA A 35 -6.62 4.78 7.08
C ALA A 35 -6.59 3.77 5.92
N ALA A 36 -6.04 4.17 4.77
CA ALA A 36 -5.89 3.28 3.63
C ALA A 36 -4.97 2.09 3.93
N ALA A 37 -3.84 2.32 4.59
CA ALA A 37 -2.91 1.25 4.99
C ALA A 37 -3.56 0.25 5.95
N THR A 38 -4.31 0.71 6.95
CA THR A 38 -5.02 -0.15 7.90
C THR A 38 -6.11 -0.97 7.24
N VAL A 39 -6.88 -0.38 6.33
CA VAL A 39 -7.91 -1.11 5.57
C VAL A 39 -7.26 -2.16 4.66
N ASN A 40 -6.19 -1.82 3.94
CA ASN A 40 -5.46 -2.77 3.09
C ASN A 40 -4.88 -3.93 3.89
N GLN A 41 -4.33 -3.67 5.09
CA GLN A 41 -3.87 -4.73 5.99
C GLN A 41 -5.01 -5.67 6.38
N THR A 42 -6.17 -5.11 6.74
CA THR A 42 -7.35 -5.90 7.14
C THR A 42 -7.86 -6.75 5.96
N ARG A 43 -7.95 -6.16 4.77
CA ARG A 43 -8.35 -6.88 3.55
C ARG A 43 -7.40 -8.02 3.24
N THR A 44 -6.09 -7.79 3.36
CA THR A 44 -5.06 -8.81 3.14
C THR A 44 -5.20 -9.96 4.14
N ALA A 45 -5.40 -9.65 5.43
CA ALA A 45 -5.61 -10.64 6.48
C ALA A 45 -6.92 -11.44 6.31
N LYS A 46 -7.92 -10.84 5.66
CA LYS A 46 -9.23 -11.46 5.38
C LYS A 46 -9.30 -12.13 4.01
N GLY A 47 -8.24 -12.09 3.21
CA GLY A 47 -8.25 -12.63 1.85
C GLY A 47 -9.14 -11.86 0.87
N GLU A 48 -9.47 -10.60 1.18
CA GLU A 48 -10.33 -9.71 0.36
C GLU A 48 -9.52 -8.92 -0.70
N THR A 49 -8.23 -9.21 -0.81
CA THR A 49 -7.35 -8.72 -1.87
C THR A 49 -7.21 -9.76 -2.96
N LYS A 50 -6.79 -9.36 -4.17
CA LYS A 50 -6.38 -10.30 -5.23
C LYS A 50 -5.48 -11.39 -4.63
N GLU A 51 -5.64 -12.62 -5.10
CA GLU A 51 -4.92 -13.80 -4.60
C GLU A 51 -3.46 -13.47 -4.31
N GLN A 52 -2.97 -13.96 -3.17
CA GLN A 52 -1.55 -13.81 -2.88
C GLN A 52 -0.78 -14.46 -4.02
N LYS A 53 0.00 -13.64 -4.75
CA LYS A 53 0.96 -14.14 -5.72
C LYS A 53 1.72 -15.31 -5.10
N SER A 54 1.86 -16.38 -5.88
CA SER A 54 2.56 -17.58 -5.43
C SER A 54 3.96 -17.23 -4.87
N PRO A 55 4.52 -18.04 -3.97
CA PRO A 55 5.87 -17.80 -3.43
C PRO A 55 6.92 -17.54 -4.51
N THR A 56 6.78 -18.21 -5.66
CA THR A 56 7.60 -18.05 -6.87
C THR A 56 7.42 -16.65 -7.49
N GLU A 57 6.19 -16.24 -7.79
CA GLU A 57 5.91 -14.90 -8.35
C GLU A 57 6.36 -13.78 -7.39
N ARG A 58 6.24 -13.99 -6.08
CA ARG A 58 6.76 -13.04 -5.08
C ARG A 58 8.28 -12.98 -5.07
N ALA A 59 8.96 -14.11 -5.25
CA ALA A 59 10.42 -14.17 -5.33
C ALA A 59 10.93 -13.50 -6.61
N GLU A 60 10.26 -13.72 -7.73
CA GLU A 60 10.55 -13.05 -9.01
C GLU A 60 10.34 -11.54 -8.91
N ALA A 61 9.18 -11.08 -8.43
CA ALA A 61 8.92 -9.65 -8.24
C ALA A 61 9.95 -8.97 -7.32
N ARG A 62 10.45 -9.69 -6.29
CA ARG A 62 11.54 -9.21 -5.43
C ARG A 62 12.88 -9.14 -6.17
N ARG A 63 13.20 -10.14 -7.01
CA ARG A 63 14.42 -10.13 -7.85
C ARG A 63 14.38 -8.99 -8.86
N ASP A 64 13.23 -8.76 -9.50
CA ASP A 64 13.04 -7.69 -10.48
C ASP A 64 13.15 -6.32 -9.83
N MET A 65 12.52 -6.10 -8.68
CA MET A 65 12.70 -4.86 -7.92
C MET A 65 14.16 -4.65 -7.50
N ALA A 66 14.86 -5.70 -7.06
CA ALA A 66 16.29 -5.61 -6.73
C ALA A 66 17.15 -5.30 -7.97
N ALA A 67 16.81 -5.85 -9.13
CA ALA A 67 17.49 -5.57 -10.39
C ALA A 67 17.24 -4.13 -10.88
N ALA A 68 16.00 -3.63 -10.77
CA ALA A 68 15.63 -2.25 -11.08
C ALA A 68 16.34 -1.25 -10.17
N GLY A 69 16.37 -1.52 -8.85
CA GLY A 69 17.12 -0.71 -7.88
C GLY A 69 18.63 -0.68 -8.17
N ARG A 70 19.20 -1.81 -8.58
CA ARG A 70 20.61 -1.90 -9.02
C ARG A 70 20.89 -1.13 -10.32
N LYS A 71 19.98 -1.15 -11.31
CA LYS A 71 20.12 -0.35 -12.55
C LYS A 71 20.05 1.15 -12.27
N GLY A 72 19.12 1.59 -11.42
CA GLY A 72 19.00 3.00 -11.02
C GLY A 72 20.20 3.51 -10.20
N ALA A 73 20.81 2.65 -9.38
CA ALA A 73 22.05 2.97 -8.68
C ALA A 73 23.26 3.07 -9.62
N ARG A 74 23.38 2.16 -10.60
CA ARG A 74 24.48 2.18 -11.59
C ARG A 74 24.46 3.42 -12.49
N VAL A 75 23.28 3.90 -12.90
CA VAL A 75 23.17 5.14 -13.71
C VAL A 75 23.64 6.37 -12.93
N ARG A 76 23.35 6.45 -11.63
CA ARG A 76 23.80 7.56 -10.76
C ARG A 76 25.31 7.59 -10.53
N SER A 77 25.98 6.44 -10.52
CA SER A 77 27.44 6.36 -10.36
C SER A 77 28.24 6.67 -11.63
N SER A 78 27.60 6.81 -12.80
CA SER A 78 28.27 7.11 -14.07
C SER A 78 28.23 8.59 -14.50
N ARG A 79 27.76 9.48 -13.62
CA ARG A 79 27.73 10.95 -13.82
C ARG A 79 28.64 11.71 -12.84
N GLY A 80 29.71 11.07 -12.38
CA GLY A 80 30.80 11.70 -11.62
C GLY A 80 32.02 11.87 -12.50
#